data_AF-A0A077S0M1-F1
#
_entry.id   AF-A0A077S0M1-F1
#
_cell.length_a   1.000
_cell.length_b   1.000
_cell.length_c   1.000
_cell.angle_alpha   90.00
_cell.angle_beta   90.00
_cell.angle_gamma   90.00
#
_symmetry.space_group_name_H-M   'P 1'
#
loop_
_entity.id
_entity.type
_entity.pdbx_description
1 polymer ?
#
loop_
_entity_poly.entity_id
_entity_poly.type
_entity_poly.pdbx_seq_one_letter_code
_entity_poly.pdbx_strand_id
1 'polypeptide(L)'
;MPLEAYIFPADNASSPTCQSSSSPHRPAEALPPSNASGGNSSTEAAFVELDEFRSRILQGKADNDSGRHHQRVADGATHRLEPSGAEYNYAAASKGAKVLAHNKEAKGASNILDGDKDRYLRNPCSADDKFVVVQLSEETLVHTVALANLEHYSSNFRDLELYGSLSYPGEAWELLGRFTAENAKHAQRFVLAEPRWTRYLRLRLVSHYGSGFYCILSYLEVYGIDAVERMLQDFVVSHSPDADAAKAAADARKDSGHNDTAGSQVNARQVEGSGRNDSAGDVAKNNGSRVADGKPAQAQGKEAVKQATGRVHGDVVLKILMQKLRSLELGLSTLEDYTKMLNQRYGGKLPDLHNGLTQTGKELEKMKADVEELVEWKDKVARDVGELRDWKSSVSRKLDHLVRENAAMRWDVEEMRSIQETLQNKELSVLSISLFLACVALFKLACDRLLLLFASKEEDGAGTGWMLVLAASSLTTLIVLLYS
;
A
#
# COMPACT_ATOMS: atom_id res chain seq x y z
N MET A 1 -0.06 -6.26 60.07
CA MET A 1 -0.40 -4.85 59.73
C MET A 1 0.52 -3.93 60.53
N PRO A 2 0.78 -2.70 60.07
CA PRO A 2 0.41 -2.13 58.77
C PRO A 2 1.59 -2.05 57.78
N LEU A 3 1.30 -1.63 56.55
CA LEU A 3 2.28 -1.07 55.61
C LEU A 3 2.15 0.45 55.69
N GLU A 4 3.24 1.21 55.75
CA GLU A 4 3.17 2.66 55.63
C GLU A 4 3.04 3.08 54.17
N ALA A 5 2.03 3.91 53.88
CA ALA A 5 1.75 4.42 52.55
C ALA A 5 2.39 5.80 52.37
N TYR A 6 3.20 5.97 51.32
CA TYR A 6 3.65 7.30 50.90
C TYR A 6 2.49 8.04 50.20
N ILE A 7 2.08 9.17 50.78
CA ILE A 7 1.06 10.09 50.25
C ILE A 7 1.67 11.48 50.21
N PHE A 8 1.67 12.14 49.05
CA PHE A 8 1.79 13.60 48.85
C PHE A 8 1.53 13.93 47.37
N PRO A 9 1.04 15.14 47.04
CA PRO A 9 -0.31 15.62 47.35
C PRO A 9 -1.15 15.81 46.07
N ALA A 10 -2.44 16.10 46.24
CA ALA A 10 -3.28 16.59 45.14
C ALA A 10 -3.20 18.12 45.04
N ASP A 11 -3.30 18.67 43.82
CA ASP A 11 -3.76 20.05 43.64
C ASP A 11 -4.57 20.23 42.35
N ASN A 12 -5.39 21.29 42.30
CA ASN A 12 -6.50 21.46 41.36
C ASN A 12 -6.08 21.89 39.93
N ALA A 13 -6.70 21.26 38.91
CA ALA A 13 -6.97 21.91 37.63
C ALA A 13 -8.21 21.29 36.94
N SER A 14 -9.28 22.07 36.85
CA SER A 14 -10.60 21.78 36.28
C SER A 14 -10.65 21.14 34.88
N SER A 15 -11.46 20.09 34.73
CA SER A 15 -11.96 19.58 33.45
C SER A 15 -13.03 20.50 32.83
N PRO A 16 -13.15 20.58 31.48
CA PRO A 16 -14.35 21.05 30.80
C PRO A 16 -15.21 19.88 30.28
N THR A 17 -16.49 19.84 30.66
CA THR A 17 -17.48 18.85 30.17
C THR A 17 -18.06 19.28 28.81
N CYS A 18 -18.37 18.33 27.94
CA CYS A 18 -19.05 18.60 26.66
C CYS A 18 -20.51 19.02 26.86
N GLN A 19 -21.01 19.95 26.04
CA GLN A 19 -22.41 19.94 25.57
C GLN A 19 -22.58 20.66 24.22
N SER A 20 -23.77 20.58 23.63
CA SER A 20 -23.98 20.52 22.18
C SER A 20 -24.99 21.53 21.61
N SER A 21 -24.70 22.05 20.41
CA SER A 21 -25.63 22.72 19.49
C SER A 21 -25.10 22.50 18.04
N SER A 22 -25.80 21.77 17.17
CA SER A 22 -27.02 22.09 16.38
C SER A 22 -26.67 22.41 14.92
N SER A 23 -27.30 21.71 13.96
CA SER A 23 -27.00 21.75 12.52
C SER A 23 -27.38 23.06 11.81
N PRO A 24 -26.92 23.24 10.56
CA PRO A 24 -27.83 23.65 9.49
C PRO A 24 -27.84 22.69 8.28
N HIS A 25 -28.81 22.91 7.38
CA HIS A 25 -29.24 21.94 6.36
C HIS A 25 -28.39 21.89 5.08
N ARG A 26 -28.43 20.70 4.45
CA ARG A 26 -28.01 20.38 3.09
C ARG A 26 -29.06 20.83 2.06
N PRO A 27 -28.69 21.56 0.99
CA PRO A 27 -29.45 21.61 -0.27
C PRO A 27 -29.14 20.39 -1.15
N ALA A 28 -30.08 19.96 -1.99
CA ALA A 28 -29.91 18.81 -2.86
C ALA A 28 -29.13 19.14 -4.15
N GLU A 29 -28.37 18.16 -4.62
CA GLU A 29 -27.70 18.16 -5.92
C GLU A 29 -28.68 17.63 -6.99
N ALA A 30 -28.72 18.27 -8.16
CA ALA A 30 -29.61 17.93 -9.26
C ALA A 30 -28.82 17.71 -10.57
N LEU A 31 -29.24 16.70 -11.33
CA LEU A 31 -28.54 16.18 -12.51
C LEU A 31 -28.34 17.24 -13.61
N PRO A 32 -27.16 17.29 -14.26
CA PRO A 32 -27.00 18.01 -15.51
C PRO A 32 -27.71 17.25 -16.66
N PRO A 33 -28.48 17.93 -17.52
CA PRO A 33 -29.07 17.30 -18.70
C PRO A 33 -28.03 17.08 -19.81
N SER A 34 -28.19 16.00 -20.55
CA SER A 34 -27.42 15.73 -21.76
C SER A 34 -27.80 16.69 -22.90
N ASN A 35 -26.80 17.12 -23.68
CA ASN A 35 -26.97 17.35 -25.11
C ASN A 35 -25.61 17.31 -25.83
N ALA A 36 -25.64 16.85 -27.08
CA ALA A 36 -24.45 16.65 -27.92
C ALA A 36 -24.43 17.61 -29.12
N SER A 37 -23.37 17.51 -29.94
CA SER A 37 -23.01 18.41 -31.06
C SER A 37 -22.46 19.77 -30.61
N GLY A 38 -21.35 20.26 -31.16
CA GLY A 38 -20.43 19.64 -32.13
C GLY A 38 -19.36 20.65 -32.60
N GLY A 39 -18.10 20.22 -32.76
CA GLY A 39 -17.01 21.16 -33.08
C GLY A 39 -15.63 20.51 -33.16
N ASN A 40 -15.32 19.88 -34.29
CA ASN A 40 -14.03 19.23 -34.53
C ASN A 40 -12.93 20.25 -34.88
N SER A 41 -12.31 20.90 -33.90
CA SER A 41 -11.06 21.66 -34.12
C SER A 41 -10.17 21.90 -32.89
N SER A 42 -10.48 21.32 -31.73
CA SER A 42 -9.77 21.61 -30.45
C SER A 42 -8.93 20.46 -29.89
N THR A 43 -9.13 19.23 -30.35
CA THR A 43 -8.41 18.05 -29.84
C THR A 43 -6.93 18.02 -30.22
N GLU A 44 -6.62 18.36 -31.47
CA GLU A 44 -5.28 18.23 -32.04
C GLU A 44 -4.24 19.13 -31.34
N ALA A 45 -4.62 20.36 -31.01
CA ALA A 45 -3.78 21.28 -30.22
C ALA A 45 -3.51 20.76 -28.79
N ALA A 46 -4.52 20.16 -28.15
CA ALA A 46 -4.38 19.61 -26.80
C ALA A 46 -3.44 18.38 -26.75
N PHE A 47 -3.40 17.57 -27.81
CA PHE A 47 -2.42 16.47 -27.92
C PHE A 47 -0.99 16.98 -28.08
N VAL A 48 -0.76 18.02 -28.88
CA VAL A 48 0.57 18.63 -29.05
C VAL A 48 1.09 19.23 -27.73
N GLU A 49 0.24 19.94 -26.99
CA GLU A 49 0.63 20.51 -25.68
C GLU A 49 0.97 19.41 -24.65
N LEU A 50 0.25 18.29 -24.70
CA LEU A 50 0.49 17.14 -23.82
C LEU A 50 1.83 16.43 -24.12
N ASP A 51 2.18 16.21 -25.39
CA ASP A 51 3.47 15.60 -25.75
C ASP A 51 4.64 16.58 -25.54
N GLU A 52 4.43 17.90 -25.64
CA GLU A 52 5.45 18.90 -25.29
C GLU A 52 5.69 18.93 -23.75
N PHE A 53 4.64 18.74 -22.94
CA PHE A 53 4.74 18.55 -21.49
C PHE A 53 5.44 17.22 -21.12
N ARG A 54 5.06 16.12 -21.77
CA ARG A 54 5.68 14.79 -21.62
C ARG A 54 7.16 14.81 -21.97
N SER A 55 7.54 15.48 -23.06
CA SER A 55 8.93 15.64 -23.49
C SER A 55 9.76 16.34 -22.41
N ARG A 56 9.25 17.42 -21.81
CA ARG A 56 9.92 18.13 -20.71
C ARG A 56 10.12 17.25 -19.46
N ILE A 57 9.15 16.40 -19.11
CA ILE A 57 9.27 15.45 -17.97
C ILE A 57 10.30 14.34 -18.27
N LEU A 58 10.37 13.84 -19.50
CA LEU A 58 11.36 12.84 -19.90
C LEU A 58 12.77 13.43 -19.96
N GLN A 59 12.94 14.63 -20.52
CA GLN A 59 14.21 15.35 -20.59
C GLN A 59 14.79 15.60 -19.19
N GLY A 60 13.96 16.07 -18.25
CA GLY A 60 14.34 16.32 -16.86
C GLY A 60 14.68 15.07 -16.04
N LYS A 61 14.56 13.87 -16.62
CA LYS A 61 14.89 12.58 -15.99
C LYS A 61 16.12 11.90 -16.59
N ALA A 62 16.80 12.53 -17.55
CA ALA A 62 18.02 12.01 -18.16
C ALA A 62 19.31 12.33 -17.37
N ASP A 63 19.33 13.43 -16.61
CA ASP A 63 20.55 13.98 -16.00
C ASP A 63 20.88 13.45 -14.58
N ASN A 64 20.16 12.43 -14.07
CA ASN A 64 20.52 11.77 -12.81
C ASN A 64 20.17 10.26 -12.78
N ASP A 65 21.08 9.51 -12.15
CA ASP A 65 21.09 8.05 -11.89
C ASP A 65 21.22 7.08 -13.09
N SER A 66 22.47 6.91 -13.54
CA SER A 66 22.88 5.89 -14.49
C SER A 66 22.95 4.48 -13.87
N GLY A 67 21.85 3.72 -13.92
CA GLY A 67 21.96 2.28 -14.14
C GLY A 67 21.15 1.31 -13.27
N ARG A 68 19.82 1.25 -13.46
CA ARG A 68 19.08 -0.04 -13.37
C ARG A 68 17.70 -0.14 -14.02
N HIS A 69 17.08 0.96 -14.46
CA HIS A 69 15.65 0.99 -14.78
C HIS A 69 15.19 0.48 -16.16
N HIS A 70 16.06 -0.11 -16.99
CA HIS A 70 15.72 -0.57 -18.35
C HIS A 70 15.34 -2.06 -18.48
N GLN A 71 14.73 -2.68 -17.46
CA GLN A 71 14.33 -4.09 -17.53
C GLN A 71 12.97 -4.40 -16.85
N ARG A 72 11.88 -3.70 -17.23
CA ARG A 72 10.51 -4.19 -16.93
C ARG A 72 9.33 -3.68 -17.78
N VAL A 73 9.54 -2.84 -18.80
CA VAL A 73 8.44 -2.35 -19.68
C VAL A 73 8.15 -3.35 -20.81
N ALA A 74 7.92 -4.62 -20.45
CA ALA A 74 7.76 -5.73 -21.39
C ALA A 74 6.68 -6.76 -20.99
N ASP A 75 6.11 -6.63 -19.79
CA ASP A 75 4.88 -7.30 -19.36
C ASP A 75 3.92 -6.24 -18.81
N GLY A 76 2.61 -6.41 -18.99
CA GLY A 76 1.60 -5.47 -18.48
C GLY A 76 1.67 -5.35 -16.95
N ALA A 77 1.83 -4.13 -16.43
CA ALA A 77 2.13 -3.91 -15.02
C ALA A 77 0.94 -4.27 -14.12
N THR A 78 0.98 -5.45 -13.50
CA THR A 78 -0.12 -6.02 -12.71
C THR A 78 -0.43 -5.26 -11.42
N HIS A 79 0.51 -4.45 -10.93
CA HIS A 79 0.33 -3.54 -9.79
C HIS A 79 0.78 -2.13 -10.15
N ARG A 80 0.00 -1.12 -9.74
CA ARG A 80 0.40 0.29 -9.77
C ARG A 80 1.58 0.52 -8.82
N LEU A 81 2.53 1.35 -9.23
CA LEU A 81 3.67 1.76 -8.41
C LEU A 81 3.56 3.22 -7.95
N GLU A 82 4.18 3.52 -6.82
CA GLU A 82 4.41 4.88 -6.34
C GLU A 82 5.65 5.52 -6.98
N PRO A 83 5.83 6.86 -6.89
CA PRO A 83 7.06 7.53 -7.30
C PRO A 83 8.33 7.02 -6.59
N SER A 84 8.17 6.37 -5.43
CA SER A 84 9.20 5.69 -4.66
C SER A 84 9.65 4.34 -5.26
N GLY A 85 8.93 3.82 -6.26
CA GLY A 85 9.10 2.46 -6.78
C GLY A 85 8.42 1.36 -5.94
N ALA A 86 7.79 1.70 -4.81
CA ALA A 86 7.01 0.76 -4.02
C ALA A 86 5.66 0.43 -4.67
N GLU A 87 5.08 -0.73 -4.36
CA GLU A 87 3.76 -1.12 -4.83
C GLU A 87 2.66 -0.32 -4.11
N TYR A 88 1.69 0.21 -4.86
CA TYR A 88 0.62 1.02 -4.30
C TYR A 88 -0.38 0.13 -3.55
N ASN A 89 -0.27 0.12 -2.22
CA ASN A 89 -1.27 -0.52 -1.34
C ASN A 89 -2.58 0.30 -1.32
N TYR A 90 -3.66 -0.23 -1.91
CA TYR A 90 -5.00 0.36 -1.94
C TYR A 90 -5.81 0.19 -0.64
N ALA A 91 -5.30 -0.56 0.33
CA ALA A 91 -5.91 -0.75 1.64
C ALA A 91 -5.32 0.16 2.72
N ALA A 92 -4.35 1.03 2.42
CA ALA A 92 -3.76 1.91 3.45
C ALA A 92 -4.71 3.04 3.87
N ALA A 93 -4.86 3.28 5.18
CA ALA A 93 -5.70 4.33 5.75
C ALA A 93 -5.24 5.74 5.33
N SER A 94 -3.93 5.94 5.20
CA SER A 94 -3.30 7.17 4.68
C SER A 94 -3.71 7.51 3.24
N LYS A 95 -4.22 6.53 2.49
CA LYS A 95 -4.75 6.68 1.12
C LYS A 95 -6.28 6.75 1.08
N GLY A 96 -6.95 6.77 2.24
CA GLY A 96 -8.40 6.91 2.37
C GLY A 96 -9.18 5.59 2.47
N ALA A 97 -8.50 4.44 2.53
CA ALA A 97 -9.13 3.15 2.82
C ALA A 97 -9.67 3.09 4.27
N LYS A 98 -10.75 2.33 4.51
CA LYS A 98 -11.48 2.34 5.80
C LYS A 98 -12.07 0.99 6.15
N VAL A 99 -12.02 0.61 7.44
CA VAL A 99 -12.83 -0.51 7.95
C VAL A 99 -14.29 -0.07 8.07
N LEU A 100 -15.21 -0.87 7.53
CA LEU A 100 -16.65 -0.62 7.57
C LEU A 100 -17.40 -1.50 8.57
N ALA A 101 -16.92 -2.73 8.78
CA ALA A 101 -17.51 -3.70 9.70
C ALA A 101 -16.47 -4.74 10.14
N HIS A 102 -16.73 -5.38 11.28
CA HIS A 102 -16.01 -6.55 11.78
C HIS A 102 -16.91 -7.34 12.73
N ASN A 103 -16.51 -8.55 13.13
CA ASN A 103 -17.24 -9.29 14.17
C ASN A 103 -17.11 -8.61 15.55
N LYS A 104 -18.10 -8.81 16.43
CA LYS A 104 -18.28 -8.02 17.67
C LYS A 104 -17.15 -8.21 18.69
N GLU A 105 -16.46 -9.35 18.60
CA GLU A 105 -15.40 -9.80 19.49
C GLU A 105 -14.03 -9.22 19.09
N ALA A 106 -13.90 -8.75 17.84
CA ALA A 106 -12.68 -8.14 17.33
C ALA A 106 -12.47 -6.72 17.87
N LYS A 107 -11.22 -6.38 18.20
CA LYS A 107 -10.80 -5.05 18.65
C LYS A 107 -9.61 -4.55 17.82
N GLY A 108 -9.52 -3.23 17.65
CA GLY A 108 -8.42 -2.61 16.89
C GLY A 108 -8.49 -2.87 15.38
N ALA A 109 -9.68 -3.13 14.82
CA ALA A 109 -9.82 -3.54 13.42
C ALA A 109 -9.22 -2.56 12.41
N SER A 110 -9.28 -1.25 12.68
CA SER A 110 -8.70 -0.20 11.84
C SER A 110 -7.18 -0.25 11.73
N ASN A 111 -6.48 -0.76 12.76
CA ASN A 111 -5.02 -0.77 12.82
C ASN A 111 -4.38 -1.48 11.61
N ILE A 112 -5.07 -2.45 11.02
CA ILE A 112 -4.55 -3.27 9.90
C ILE A 112 -4.30 -2.47 8.62
N LEU A 113 -4.81 -1.23 8.55
CA LEU A 113 -4.70 -0.32 7.42
C LEU A 113 -3.59 0.73 7.62
N ASP A 114 -2.99 0.82 8.81
CA ASP A 114 -2.04 1.89 9.16
C ASP A 114 -0.58 1.55 8.84
N GLY A 115 -0.26 0.27 8.60
CA GLY A 115 1.13 -0.21 8.38
C GLY A 115 2.01 -0.25 9.64
N ASP A 116 1.47 0.18 10.78
CA ASP A 116 2.07 0.05 12.11
C ASP A 116 2.25 -1.44 12.48
N LYS A 117 3.37 -1.78 13.11
CA LYS A 117 3.71 -3.17 13.46
C LYS A 117 3.31 -3.54 14.89
N ASP A 118 3.21 -2.55 15.77
CA ASP A 118 2.89 -2.73 17.19
C ASP A 118 1.38 -2.61 17.46
N ARG A 119 0.62 -2.08 16.48
CA ARG A 119 -0.84 -2.04 16.50
C ARG A 119 -1.44 -3.06 15.53
N TYR A 120 -2.47 -3.77 15.97
CA TYR A 120 -3.07 -4.87 15.21
C TYR A 120 -4.57 -5.06 15.52
N LEU A 121 -5.26 -5.84 14.67
CA LEU A 121 -6.60 -6.37 14.95
C LEU A 121 -6.45 -7.61 15.83
N ARG A 122 -7.10 -7.61 17.00
CA ARG A 122 -7.11 -8.74 17.95
C ARG A 122 -8.49 -9.36 18.04
N ASN A 123 -8.59 -10.66 17.81
CA ASN A 123 -9.86 -11.40 17.76
C ASN A 123 -9.74 -12.71 18.57
N PRO A 124 -10.68 -13.10 19.44
CA PRO A 124 -10.65 -14.43 20.08
C PRO A 124 -10.69 -15.52 19.00
N CYS A 125 -9.77 -16.49 19.06
CA CYS A 125 -9.71 -17.57 18.05
C CYS A 125 -10.98 -18.42 18.01
N SER A 126 -11.66 -18.54 19.16
CA SER A 126 -12.92 -19.25 19.37
C SER A 126 -14.17 -18.53 18.86
N ALA A 127 -14.08 -17.31 18.31
CA ALA A 127 -15.23 -16.65 17.70
C ALA A 127 -15.61 -17.34 16.38
N ASP A 128 -16.90 -17.61 16.15
CA ASP A 128 -17.38 -18.43 15.02
C ASP A 128 -17.13 -17.78 13.65
N ASP A 129 -17.53 -16.52 13.47
CA ASP A 129 -17.34 -15.77 12.22
C ASP A 129 -16.33 -14.64 12.42
N LYS A 130 -15.03 -14.95 12.29
CA LYS A 130 -13.95 -13.94 12.38
C LYS A 130 -13.81 -13.22 11.04
N PHE A 131 -14.28 -11.97 10.94
CA PHE A 131 -14.23 -11.21 9.68
C PHE A 131 -13.92 -9.71 9.88
N VAL A 132 -13.42 -9.10 8.81
CA VAL A 132 -13.30 -7.64 8.66
C VAL A 132 -13.71 -7.23 7.24
N VAL A 133 -14.42 -6.11 7.12
CA VAL A 133 -14.83 -5.49 5.85
C VAL A 133 -14.11 -4.17 5.67
N VAL A 134 -13.46 -3.99 4.51
CA VAL A 134 -12.62 -2.84 4.19
C VAL A 134 -13.06 -2.21 2.87
N GLN A 135 -13.31 -0.91 2.88
CA GLN A 135 -13.38 -0.06 1.70
C GLN A 135 -11.96 0.29 1.26
N LEU A 136 -11.62 0.00 -0.01
CA LEU A 136 -10.35 0.41 -0.61
C LEU A 136 -10.34 1.93 -0.89
N SER A 137 -9.16 2.51 -1.13
CA SER A 137 -9.00 3.93 -1.50
C SER A 137 -9.70 4.26 -2.82
N GLU A 138 -9.49 3.42 -3.83
CA GLU A 138 -10.00 3.53 -5.19
C GLU A 138 -10.78 2.25 -5.57
N GLU A 139 -11.43 2.21 -6.74
CA GLU A 139 -11.93 0.93 -7.29
C GLU A 139 -10.77 0.23 -7.99
N THR A 140 -10.46 -1.01 -7.56
CA THR A 140 -9.20 -1.68 -7.90
C THR A 140 -9.46 -3.04 -8.53
N LEU A 141 -8.78 -3.34 -9.64
CA LEU A 141 -8.62 -4.69 -10.16
C LEU A 141 -7.62 -5.42 -9.25
N VAL A 142 -8.13 -6.02 -8.17
CA VAL A 142 -7.28 -6.65 -7.14
C VAL A 142 -6.60 -7.88 -7.74
N HIS A 143 -5.27 -7.94 -7.64
CA HIS A 143 -4.46 -9.05 -8.10
C HIS A 143 -3.72 -9.77 -6.96
N THR A 144 -3.21 -9.04 -5.97
CA THR A 144 -2.53 -9.60 -4.79
C THR A 144 -3.06 -8.99 -3.50
N VAL A 145 -3.25 -9.81 -2.47
CA VAL A 145 -3.47 -9.36 -1.09
C VAL A 145 -2.32 -9.85 -0.23
N ALA A 146 -1.76 -9.00 0.64
CA ALA A 146 -0.78 -9.40 1.64
C ALA A 146 -1.37 -9.32 3.05
N LEU A 147 -1.03 -10.30 3.88
CA LEU A 147 -1.45 -10.38 5.29
C LEU A 147 -0.23 -10.71 6.16
N ALA A 148 -0.22 -10.22 7.40
CA ALA A 148 0.82 -10.57 8.37
C ALA A 148 0.25 -10.82 9.76
N ASN A 149 0.87 -11.75 10.50
CA ASN A 149 0.81 -11.81 11.95
C ASN A 149 2.25 -11.69 12.47
N LEU A 150 2.56 -10.58 13.13
CA LEU A 150 3.89 -10.32 13.71
C LEU A 150 3.93 -10.49 15.24
N GLU A 151 2.78 -10.71 15.89
CA GLU A 151 2.68 -10.88 17.34
C GLU A 151 3.09 -12.31 17.73
N HIS A 152 4.21 -12.43 18.44
CA HIS A 152 4.75 -13.71 18.90
C HIS A 152 3.75 -14.49 19.77
N TYR A 153 3.00 -13.81 20.65
CA TYR A 153 2.11 -14.46 21.63
C TYR A 153 0.67 -14.63 21.11
N SER A 154 0.52 -14.99 19.83
CA SER A 154 -0.79 -15.19 19.18
C SER A 154 -0.81 -16.40 18.25
N SER A 155 -2.00 -16.95 18.04
CA SER A 155 -2.26 -17.97 17.02
C SER A 155 -2.19 -17.35 15.62
N ASN A 156 -1.51 -18.02 14.68
CA ASN A 156 -1.50 -17.63 13.27
C ASN A 156 -2.82 -18.01 12.62
N PHE A 157 -3.35 -17.16 11.72
CA PHE A 157 -4.43 -17.58 10.83
C PHE A 157 -3.94 -18.69 9.89
N ARG A 158 -4.86 -19.55 9.46
CA ARG A 158 -4.58 -20.67 8.55
C ARG A 158 -5.46 -20.56 7.31
N ASP A 159 -6.69 -21.05 7.37
CA ASP A 159 -7.57 -21.07 6.19
C ASP A 159 -8.35 -19.75 6.12
N LEU A 160 -8.38 -19.16 4.93
CA LEU A 160 -8.82 -17.81 4.64
C LEU A 160 -9.83 -17.82 3.48
N GLU A 161 -10.88 -17.02 3.60
CA GLU A 161 -11.77 -16.69 2.49
C GLU A 161 -11.70 -15.18 2.23
N LEU A 162 -11.46 -14.81 0.97
CA LEU A 162 -11.44 -13.42 0.53
C LEU A 162 -12.64 -13.19 -0.40
N TYR A 163 -13.47 -12.19 -0.08
CA TYR A 163 -14.63 -11.80 -0.86
C TYR A 163 -14.55 -10.35 -1.31
N GLY A 164 -15.17 -10.03 -2.44
CA GLY A 164 -15.23 -8.68 -3.02
C GLY A 164 -16.66 -8.22 -3.34
N SER A 165 -16.82 -6.90 -3.44
CA SER A 165 -18.01 -6.21 -3.95
C SER A 165 -17.63 -4.83 -4.53
N LEU A 166 -18.44 -4.34 -5.45
CA LEU A 166 -18.40 -2.95 -5.95
C LEU A 166 -19.28 -1.99 -5.14
N SER A 167 -20.22 -2.52 -4.34
CA SER A 167 -21.16 -1.73 -3.53
C SER A 167 -21.17 -2.13 -2.05
N TYR A 168 -21.54 -1.18 -1.18
CA TYR A 168 -21.73 -1.42 0.26
C TYR A 168 -22.90 -0.61 0.82
N PRO A 169 -23.80 -1.21 1.62
CA PRO A 169 -23.93 -2.64 1.86
C PRO A 169 -24.36 -3.38 0.58
N GLY A 170 -23.58 -4.36 0.14
CA GLY A 170 -23.87 -5.15 -1.06
C GLY A 170 -24.76 -6.35 -0.74
N GLU A 171 -25.71 -6.66 -1.63
CA GLU A 171 -26.64 -7.80 -1.48
C GLU A 171 -25.97 -9.16 -1.70
N ALA A 172 -24.88 -9.18 -2.48
CA ALA A 172 -24.07 -10.36 -2.74
C ALA A 172 -22.57 -10.05 -2.60
N TRP A 173 -21.82 -11.01 -2.06
CA TRP A 173 -20.36 -10.98 -1.95
C TRP A 173 -19.77 -12.03 -2.91
N GLU A 174 -18.94 -11.62 -3.86
CA GLU A 174 -18.24 -12.54 -4.76
C GLU A 174 -17.04 -13.16 -4.04
N LEU A 175 -16.84 -14.47 -4.14
CA LEU A 175 -15.66 -15.16 -3.61
C LEU A 175 -14.48 -14.95 -4.56
N LEU A 176 -13.48 -14.18 -4.13
CA LEU A 176 -12.26 -13.90 -4.92
C LEU A 176 -11.21 -14.99 -4.77
N GLY A 177 -11.19 -15.69 -3.63
CA GLY A 177 -10.21 -16.74 -3.38
C GLY A 177 -10.38 -17.45 -2.04
N ARG A 178 -9.84 -18.67 -2.00
CA ARG A 178 -9.64 -19.48 -0.79
C ARG A 178 -8.15 -19.75 -0.66
N PHE A 179 -7.57 -19.44 0.49
CA PHE A 179 -6.14 -19.57 0.71
C PHE A 179 -5.86 -20.27 2.03
N THR A 180 -4.80 -21.07 2.09
CA THR A 180 -4.23 -21.59 3.34
C THR A 180 -2.89 -20.90 3.54
N ALA A 181 -2.80 -20.07 4.58
CA ALA A 181 -1.57 -19.42 5.01
C ALA A 181 -0.60 -20.43 5.62
N GLU A 182 0.69 -20.11 5.56
CA GLU A 182 1.75 -20.82 6.28
C GLU A 182 1.71 -20.46 7.79
N ASN A 183 2.19 -21.37 8.65
CA ASN A 183 2.30 -21.11 10.08
C ASN A 183 3.54 -20.25 10.43
N ALA A 184 3.64 -19.05 9.85
CA ALA A 184 4.80 -18.19 9.91
C ALA A 184 4.49 -16.78 10.44
N LYS A 185 5.46 -16.15 11.12
CA LYS A 185 5.36 -14.81 11.74
C LYS A 185 5.92 -13.69 10.85
N HIS A 186 5.53 -13.66 9.58
CA HIS A 186 5.93 -12.64 8.61
C HIS A 186 4.79 -12.33 7.62
N ALA A 187 5.04 -11.37 6.72
CA ALA A 187 4.16 -11.09 5.59
C ALA A 187 4.02 -12.32 4.68
N GLN A 188 2.80 -12.61 4.25
CA GLN A 188 2.49 -13.63 3.25
C GLN A 188 1.63 -12.98 2.16
N ARG A 189 1.90 -13.32 0.89
CA ARG A 189 1.22 -12.74 -0.27
C ARG A 189 0.36 -13.79 -0.96
N PHE A 190 -0.90 -13.44 -1.19
CA PHE A 190 -1.93 -14.29 -1.76
C PHE A 190 -2.35 -13.68 -3.10
N VAL A 191 -1.91 -14.31 -4.19
CA VAL A 191 -2.21 -13.89 -5.56
C VAL A 191 -3.54 -14.52 -5.99
N LEU A 192 -4.45 -13.70 -6.52
CA LEU A 192 -5.74 -14.17 -7.04
C LEU A 192 -5.51 -14.84 -8.41
N ALA A 193 -6.15 -15.98 -8.63
CA ALA A 193 -6.05 -16.73 -9.90
C ALA A 193 -6.64 -15.92 -11.08
N GLU A 194 -7.71 -15.16 -10.82
CA GLU A 194 -8.28 -14.17 -11.73
C GLU A 194 -8.39 -12.83 -10.99
N PRO A 195 -7.80 -11.73 -11.49
CA PRO A 195 -8.00 -10.40 -10.90
C PRO A 195 -9.45 -9.92 -11.03
N ARG A 196 -9.99 -9.28 -9.97
CA ARG A 196 -11.41 -8.85 -9.92
C ARG A 196 -11.57 -7.40 -9.49
N TRP A 197 -12.39 -6.64 -10.23
CA TRP A 197 -12.76 -5.27 -9.87
C TRP A 197 -13.51 -5.25 -8.53
N THR A 198 -12.95 -4.53 -7.58
CA THR A 198 -13.42 -4.51 -6.19
C THR A 198 -13.28 -3.10 -5.61
N ARG A 199 -14.31 -2.65 -4.88
CA ARG A 199 -14.26 -1.45 -4.03
C ARG A 199 -14.30 -1.78 -2.53
N TYR A 200 -14.91 -2.92 -2.19
CA TYR A 200 -15.08 -3.40 -0.82
C TYR A 200 -14.63 -4.85 -0.73
N LEU A 201 -13.69 -5.14 0.18
CA LEU A 201 -13.25 -6.50 0.50
C LEU A 201 -13.84 -6.96 1.83
N ARG A 202 -14.23 -8.23 1.92
CA ARG A 202 -14.47 -8.94 3.18
C ARG A 202 -13.43 -10.06 3.31
N LEU A 203 -12.52 -9.89 4.27
CA LEU A 203 -11.59 -10.94 4.67
C LEU A 203 -12.21 -11.74 5.82
N ARG A 204 -12.14 -13.07 5.73
CA ARG A 204 -12.66 -13.99 6.74
C ARG A 204 -11.59 -14.99 7.15
N LEU A 205 -11.34 -15.10 8.46
CA LEU A 205 -10.35 -16.01 9.05
C LEU A 205 -11.07 -17.29 9.50
N VAL A 206 -11.10 -18.31 8.64
CA VAL A 206 -11.87 -19.54 8.88
C VAL A 206 -11.22 -20.40 9.96
N SER A 207 -9.90 -20.64 9.86
CA SER A 207 -9.17 -21.49 10.80
C SER A 207 -7.83 -20.85 11.24
N HIS A 208 -7.16 -21.49 12.20
CA HIS A 208 -5.90 -21.00 12.78
C HIS A 208 -4.97 -22.15 13.18
N TYR A 209 -3.70 -21.82 13.42
CA TYR A 209 -2.67 -22.69 13.98
C TYR A 209 -2.41 -22.38 15.45
N GLY A 210 -2.10 -23.40 16.24
CA GLY A 210 -1.77 -23.27 17.66
C GLY A 210 -3.00 -23.21 18.56
N SER A 211 -2.76 -22.96 19.85
CA SER A 211 -3.76 -22.95 20.93
C SER A 211 -3.82 -21.62 21.69
N GLY A 212 -3.26 -20.55 21.13
CA GLY A 212 -3.33 -19.21 21.71
C GLY A 212 -4.77 -18.65 21.67
N PHE A 213 -5.17 -17.97 22.74
CA PHE A 213 -6.53 -17.43 22.89
C PHE A 213 -6.89 -16.39 21.81
N TYR A 214 -5.92 -15.60 21.38
CA TYR A 214 -6.11 -14.56 20.37
C TYR A 214 -5.48 -14.94 19.02
N CYS A 215 -6.27 -14.73 17.98
CA CYS A 215 -5.90 -14.76 16.58
C CYS A 215 -5.80 -13.30 16.13
N ILE A 216 -4.63 -12.88 15.64
CA ILE A 216 -4.40 -11.48 15.29
C ILE A 216 -3.99 -11.31 13.83
N LEU A 217 -4.29 -10.14 13.29
CA LEU A 217 -3.88 -9.67 11.98
C LEU A 217 -3.18 -8.33 12.20
N SER A 218 -1.88 -8.26 11.89
CA SER A 218 -1.07 -7.05 12.03
C SER A 218 -1.45 -6.02 10.97
N TYR A 219 -1.41 -6.42 9.70
CA TYR A 219 -1.83 -5.57 8.59
C TYR A 219 -2.44 -6.36 7.43
N LEU A 220 -3.17 -5.62 6.59
CA LEU A 220 -3.78 -6.01 5.33
C LEU A 220 -3.29 -5.04 4.26
N GLU A 221 -2.68 -5.56 3.20
CA GLU A 221 -2.28 -4.79 2.03
C GLU A 221 -2.95 -5.33 0.77
N VAL A 222 -3.31 -4.46 -0.16
CA VAL A 222 -4.04 -4.84 -1.37
C VAL A 222 -3.39 -4.16 -2.56
N TYR A 223 -2.95 -4.97 -3.53
CA TYR A 223 -2.24 -4.52 -4.73
C TYR A 223 -3.00 -4.93 -5.99
N GLY A 224 -2.93 -4.07 -6.99
CA GLY A 224 -3.68 -4.16 -8.24
C GLY A 224 -3.50 -2.88 -9.05
N ILE A 225 -4.44 -2.62 -9.96
CA ILE A 225 -4.50 -1.40 -10.76
C ILE A 225 -5.91 -0.81 -10.68
N ASP A 226 -6.01 0.52 -10.61
CA ASP A 226 -7.27 1.25 -10.74
C ASP A 226 -7.70 1.37 -12.21
N ALA A 227 -8.90 1.89 -12.44
CA ALA A 227 -9.48 2.05 -13.78
C ALA A 227 -8.67 3.00 -14.69
N VAL A 228 -8.02 4.03 -14.12
CA VAL A 228 -7.25 5.01 -14.90
C VAL A 228 -5.92 4.41 -15.33
N GLU A 229 -5.19 3.80 -14.41
CA GLU A 229 -3.95 3.05 -14.68
C GLU A 229 -4.22 1.93 -15.72
N ARG A 230 -5.32 1.19 -15.58
CA ARG A 230 -5.68 0.15 -16.55
C ARG A 230 -5.94 0.73 -17.95
N MET A 231 -6.71 1.81 -18.06
CA MET A 231 -6.95 2.46 -19.35
C MET A 231 -5.66 2.99 -19.98
N LEU A 232 -4.76 3.59 -19.18
CA LEU A 232 -3.45 4.03 -19.66
C LEU A 232 -2.60 2.88 -20.20
N GLN A 233 -2.60 1.72 -19.53
CA GLN A 233 -1.91 0.53 -20.03
C GLN A 233 -2.49 0.03 -21.37
N ASP A 234 -3.82 -0.09 -21.47
CA ASP A 234 -4.47 -0.52 -22.71
C ASP A 234 -4.25 0.49 -23.88
N PHE A 235 -4.15 1.80 -23.59
CA PHE A 235 -3.79 2.84 -24.57
C PHE A 235 -2.31 2.80 -25.00
N VAL A 236 -1.38 2.48 -24.09
CA VAL A 236 0.06 2.38 -24.42
C VAL A 236 0.36 1.11 -25.21
N VAL A 237 -0.25 -0.03 -24.85
CA VAL A 237 -0.09 -1.31 -25.56
C VAL A 237 -0.65 -1.25 -26.99
N SER A 238 -1.66 -0.41 -27.24
CA SER A 238 -2.22 -0.20 -28.59
C SER A 238 -1.42 0.76 -29.48
N HIS A 239 -0.30 1.32 -29.00
CA HIS A 239 0.57 2.22 -29.76
C HIS A 239 2.04 1.73 -29.85
N SER A 240 2.34 0.47 -29.51
CA SER A 240 3.65 -0.12 -29.82
C SER A 240 3.67 -0.66 -31.26
N PRO A 241 4.67 -0.30 -32.10
CA PRO A 241 4.73 -0.74 -33.50
C PRO A 241 4.97 -2.25 -33.68
N ASP A 242 5.30 -2.97 -32.60
CA ASP A 242 5.47 -4.43 -32.60
C ASP A 242 4.15 -5.20 -32.43
N ALA A 243 3.05 -4.55 -32.02
CA ALA A 243 1.77 -5.21 -31.76
C ALA A 243 1.13 -5.81 -33.03
N ASP A 244 1.28 -5.17 -34.18
CA ASP A 244 0.76 -5.67 -35.46
C ASP A 244 1.51 -6.91 -35.96
N ALA A 245 2.81 -7.02 -35.67
CA ALA A 245 3.59 -8.21 -35.97
C ALA A 245 3.12 -9.43 -35.16
N ALA A 246 2.74 -9.23 -33.89
CA ALA A 246 2.20 -10.28 -33.04
C ALA A 246 0.83 -10.79 -33.52
N LYS A 247 -0.06 -9.90 -34.00
CA LYS A 247 -1.34 -10.29 -34.62
C LYS A 247 -1.14 -11.11 -35.89
N ALA A 248 -0.29 -10.64 -36.81
CA ALA A 248 -0.02 -11.34 -38.07
C ALA A 248 0.49 -12.78 -37.84
N ALA A 249 1.30 -13.00 -36.79
CA ALA A 249 1.81 -14.31 -36.43
C ALA A 249 0.76 -15.27 -35.83
N ALA A 250 -0.36 -14.75 -35.32
CA ALA A 250 -1.45 -15.55 -34.74
C ALA A 250 -2.40 -16.09 -35.82
N ASP A 251 -2.88 -15.24 -36.73
CA ASP A 251 -3.78 -15.65 -37.82
C ASP A 251 -3.09 -16.61 -38.81
N ALA A 252 -1.78 -16.45 -39.04
CA ALA A 252 -0.97 -17.33 -39.88
C ALA A 252 -0.85 -18.79 -39.37
N ARG A 253 -1.35 -19.11 -38.16
CA ARG A 253 -1.30 -20.46 -37.57
C ARG A 253 -2.62 -21.24 -37.67
N LYS A 254 -3.61 -20.74 -38.39
CA LYS A 254 -4.94 -21.37 -38.48
C LYS A 254 -5.27 -22.08 -39.80
N ASP A 255 -4.34 -22.08 -40.77
CA ASP A 255 -4.49 -22.79 -42.04
C ASP A 255 -3.27 -23.66 -42.37
N SER A 256 -3.29 -24.91 -41.91
CA SER A 256 -2.40 -26.00 -42.33
C SER A 256 -2.88 -27.31 -41.71
N GLY A 257 -3.72 -28.08 -42.43
CA GLY A 257 -4.49 -29.16 -41.79
C GLY A 257 -5.03 -30.28 -42.68
N HIS A 258 -4.42 -30.57 -43.84
CA HIS A 258 -4.67 -31.76 -44.67
C HIS A 258 -3.37 -32.12 -45.43
N ASN A 259 -3.07 -33.37 -45.81
CA ASN A 259 -3.89 -34.60 -45.82
C ASN A 259 -3.16 -35.76 -45.12
N ASP A 260 -3.88 -36.86 -44.82
CA ASP A 260 -3.57 -38.12 -45.52
C ASP A 260 -4.79 -39.06 -45.63
N THR A 261 -4.76 -40.06 -46.50
CA THR A 261 -5.98 -40.67 -47.10
C THR A 261 -6.15 -42.18 -46.89
N ALA A 262 -7.34 -42.64 -46.43
CA ALA A 262 -7.89 -43.99 -46.75
C ALA A 262 -9.36 -44.24 -46.33
N GLY A 263 -10.16 -44.86 -47.22
CA GLY A 263 -11.08 -45.97 -46.84
C GLY A 263 -12.61 -45.78 -46.78
N SER A 264 -13.33 -46.31 -47.80
CA SER A 264 -14.70 -46.90 -47.76
C SER A 264 -15.94 -46.06 -47.32
N GLN A 265 -16.98 -45.90 -48.17
CA GLN A 265 -18.22 -46.74 -48.31
C GLN A 265 -19.28 -46.52 -47.18
N VAL A 266 -20.62 -46.50 -47.38
CA VAL A 266 -21.54 -46.73 -48.53
C VAL A 266 -22.85 -45.88 -48.36
N ASN A 267 -23.58 -45.58 -49.47
CA ASN A 267 -25.06 -45.43 -49.61
C ASN A 267 -25.91 -44.46 -48.72
N ALA A 268 -27.13 -44.02 -49.08
CA ALA A 268 -27.81 -43.78 -50.39
C ALA A 268 -29.21 -43.13 -50.20
N ARG A 269 -29.69 -42.40 -51.25
CA ARG A 269 -31.09 -41.89 -51.47
C ARG A 269 -31.57 -40.82 -50.44
N GLN A 270 -32.61 -40.01 -50.68
CA GLN A 270 -33.76 -39.98 -51.63
C GLN A 270 -34.08 -38.49 -51.93
N VAL A 271 -34.17 -37.94 -53.16
CA VAL A 271 -35.07 -38.15 -54.33
C VAL A 271 -36.54 -37.73 -54.10
N GLU A 272 -36.87 -36.48 -54.46
CA GLU A 272 -38.13 -35.95 -55.08
C GLU A 272 -38.09 -34.40 -55.04
N GLY A 273 -38.69 -33.63 -55.96
CA GLY A 273 -39.34 -33.95 -57.24
C GLY A 273 -39.82 -32.69 -57.98
N SER A 274 -39.89 -32.77 -59.33
CA SER A 274 -40.60 -31.91 -60.32
C SER A 274 -40.98 -30.44 -60.00
N GLY A 275 -40.58 -29.50 -60.89
CA GLY A 275 -41.08 -28.10 -60.90
C GLY A 275 -41.85 -27.74 -62.18
N ARG A 276 -42.38 -26.50 -62.25
CA ARG A 276 -42.86 -25.85 -63.49
C ARG A 276 -42.91 -24.32 -63.35
N ASN A 277 -43.02 -23.64 -64.49
CA ASN A 277 -42.95 -22.17 -64.63
C ASN A 277 -44.35 -21.52 -64.49
N ASP A 278 -44.40 -20.19 -64.38
CA ASP A 278 -44.80 -19.32 -65.51
C ASP A 278 -44.66 -17.81 -65.18
N SER A 279 -44.58 -16.97 -66.21
CA SER A 279 -44.36 -15.51 -66.10
C SER A 279 -45.20 -14.72 -67.12
N ALA A 280 -45.95 -13.71 -66.69
CA ALA A 280 -46.52 -12.68 -67.60
C ALA A 280 -47.01 -11.40 -66.88
N GLY A 281 -46.61 -10.23 -67.41
CA GLY A 281 -47.38 -8.97 -67.37
C GLY A 281 -47.29 -8.04 -66.13
N ASP A 282 -47.59 -6.74 -66.25
CA ASP A 282 -47.52 -5.91 -67.48
C ASP A 282 -47.45 -4.36 -67.24
N VAL A 283 -47.03 -3.64 -68.29
CA VAL A 283 -47.17 -2.20 -68.63
C VAL A 283 -47.72 -1.18 -67.59
N ALA A 284 -46.90 -0.17 -67.25
CA ALA A 284 -47.30 1.23 -67.03
C ALA A 284 -46.16 2.18 -67.50
N LYS A 285 -46.48 3.37 -68.06
CA LYS A 285 -45.57 4.13 -68.97
C LYS A 285 -46.01 5.58 -69.23
N ASN A 286 -45.10 6.58 -69.17
CA ASN A 286 -45.05 7.90 -69.89
C ASN A 286 -44.10 8.90 -69.16
N ASN A 287 -43.05 9.48 -69.79
CA ASN A 287 -42.97 10.60 -70.77
C ASN A 287 -43.17 12.02 -70.16
N GLY A 288 -42.43 13.08 -70.54
CA GLY A 288 -41.19 13.15 -71.33
C GLY A 288 -40.96 14.41 -72.20
N SER A 289 -39.85 15.13 -71.95
CA SER A 289 -39.05 15.95 -72.90
C SER A 289 -39.40 17.42 -73.28
N ARG A 290 -38.30 18.18 -73.49
CA ARG A 290 -38.01 19.23 -74.52
C ARG A 290 -38.19 20.75 -74.27
N VAL A 291 -37.44 21.47 -75.12
CA VAL A 291 -37.10 22.91 -75.17
C VAL A 291 -37.46 23.47 -76.56
N ALA A 292 -37.99 24.70 -76.65
CA ALA A 292 -37.89 25.58 -77.83
C ALA A 292 -38.39 27.02 -77.52
N ASP A 293 -37.89 28.01 -78.26
CA ASP A 293 -38.28 29.43 -78.22
C ASP A 293 -39.57 29.77 -79.00
N GLY A 294 -40.20 30.92 -78.68
CA GLY A 294 -41.31 31.50 -79.46
C GLY A 294 -41.77 32.90 -79.02
N LYS A 295 -41.77 33.88 -79.94
CA LYS A 295 -42.23 35.30 -79.83
C LYS A 295 -43.05 35.60 -81.12
N PRO A 296 -43.71 36.78 -81.38
CA PRO A 296 -43.85 38.05 -80.62
C PRO A 296 -45.28 38.71 -80.74
N ALA A 297 -45.35 40.06 -80.76
CA ALA A 297 -46.49 40.97 -81.08
C ALA A 297 -47.59 41.12 -80.00
N GLN A 298 -48.29 42.27 -79.81
CA GLN A 298 -48.26 43.67 -80.31
C GLN A 298 -49.03 44.52 -79.24
N ALA A 299 -49.11 45.86 -79.13
CA ALA A 299 -48.34 47.07 -79.49
C ALA A 299 -49.34 48.27 -79.52
N GLN A 300 -49.15 49.32 -78.70
CA GLN A 300 -49.73 50.70 -78.74
C GLN A 300 -49.31 51.42 -77.42
N GLY A 301 -49.05 52.73 -77.29
CA GLY A 301 -49.21 53.92 -78.15
C GLY A 301 -50.33 54.84 -77.61
N LYS A 302 -50.22 56.17 -77.42
CA LYS A 302 -49.20 57.25 -77.65
C LYS A 302 -49.54 58.46 -76.71
N GLU A 303 -48.82 59.57 -76.49
CA GLU A 303 -47.40 60.02 -76.47
C GLU A 303 -47.36 61.48 -75.88
N ALA A 304 -46.30 61.92 -75.19
CA ALA A 304 -46.14 63.34 -74.77
C ALA A 304 -44.67 63.77 -74.52
N VAL A 305 -44.29 64.98 -74.96
CA VAL A 305 -42.89 65.49 -74.99
C VAL A 305 -42.64 66.57 -73.92
N LYS A 306 -41.48 66.54 -73.22
CA LYS A 306 -40.62 67.73 -72.93
C LYS A 306 -39.31 67.45 -72.17
N GLN A 307 -38.22 67.35 -72.95
CA GLN A 307 -36.94 68.06 -72.78
C GLN A 307 -36.50 68.52 -71.36
N ALA A 308 -35.50 67.83 -70.79
CA ALA A 308 -34.55 68.40 -69.82
C ALA A 308 -33.20 67.64 -69.85
N THR A 309 -32.09 68.35 -70.09
CA THR A 309 -30.73 67.78 -70.10
C THR A 309 -30.03 67.96 -68.74
N GLY A 310 -29.14 67.03 -68.38
CA GLY A 310 -27.99 67.33 -67.51
C GLY A 310 -28.20 67.45 -65.99
N ARG A 311 -29.00 66.59 -65.34
CA ARG A 311 -29.00 66.46 -63.85
C ARG A 311 -28.97 65.04 -63.25
N VAL A 312 -29.22 63.99 -64.04
CA VAL A 312 -29.53 62.64 -63.50
C VAL A 312 -28.37 61.99 -62.73
N HIS A 313 -27.12 62.16 -63.16
CA HIS A 313 -25.98 61.44 -62.55
C HIS A 313 -25.71 61.86 -61.10
N GLY A 314 -25.91 63.13 -60.75
CA GLY A 314 -25.70 63.63 -59.39
C GLY A 314 -26.69 63.06 -58.37
N ASP A 315 -27.96 62.93 -58.75
CA ASP A 315 -29.02 62.34 -57.92
C ASP A 315 -28.80 60.83 -57.68
N VAL A 316 -28.27 60.10 -58.67
CA VAL A 316 -27.87 58.69 -58.52
C VAL A 316 -26.69 58.55 -57.55
N VAL A 317 -25.64 59.37 -57.69
CA VAL A 317 -24.50 59.35 -56.74
C VAL A 317 -24.93 59.76 -55.33
N LEU A 318 -25.82 60.75 -55.20
CA LEU A 318 -26.38 61.17 -53.91
C LEU A 318 -27.20 60.05 -53.27
N LYS A 319 -28.01 59.31 -54.04
CA LYS A 319 -28.74 58.12 -53.55
C LYS A 319 -27.80 57.00 -53.11
N ILE A 320 -26.72 56.73 -53.85
CA ILE A 320 -25.70 55.75 -53.47
C ILE A 320 -25.00 56.17 -52.17
N LEU A 321 -24.64 57.44 -52.02
CA LEU A 321 -24.06 57.98 -50.78
C LEU A 321 -25.04 57.88 -49.61
N MET A 322 -26.32 58.24 -49.80
CA MET A 322 -27.35 58.17 -48.77
C MET A 322 -27.67 56.72 -48.36
N GLN A 323 -27.62 55.77 -49.30
CA GLN A 323 -27.77 54.34 -49.03
C GLN A 323 -26.54 53.75 -48.34
N LYS A 324 -25.33 54.20 -48.68
CA LYS A 324 -24.10 53.85 -47.96
C LYS A 324 -24.06 54.44 -46.55
N LEU A 325 -24.52 55.68 -46.35
CA LEU A 325 -24.65 56.30 -45.04
C LEU A 325 -25.56 55.47 -44.13
N ARG A 326 -26.78 55.14 -44.59
CA ARG A 326 -27.71 54.25 -43.86
C ARG A 326 -27.14 52.86 -43.57
N SER A 327 -26.37 52.30 -44.50
CA SER A 327 -25.66 51.03 -44.28
C SER A 327 -24.56 51.13 -43.21
N LEU A 328 -23.99 52.33 -43.02
CA LEU A 328 -22.91 52.58 -42.06
C LEU A 328 -23.49 52.96 -40.69
N GLU A 329 -24.60 53.70 -40.63
CA GLU A 329 -25.43 53.90 -39.44
C GLU A 329 -25.92 52.55 -38.88
N LEU A 330 -26.46 51.67 -39.75
CA LEU A 330 -26.87 50.31 -39.35
C LEU A 330 -25.68 49.48 -38.87
N GLY A 331 -24.54 49.54 -39.56
CA GLY A 331 -23.30 48.87 -39.14
C GLY A 331 -22.84 49.33 -37.76
N LEU A 332 -22.83 50.64 -37.51
CA LEU A 332 -22.46 51.23 -36.22
C LEU A 332 -23.42 50.79 -35.11
N SER A 333 -24.73 50.80 -35.36
CA SER A 333 -25.74 50.30 -34.43
C SER A 333 -25.52 48.82 -34.08
N THR A 334 -25.28 47.96 -35.08
CA THR A 334 -24.99 46.54 -34.82
C THR A 334 -23.68 46.32 -34.05
N LEU A 335 -22.68 47.18 -34.26
CA LEU A 335 -21.42 47.15 -33.50
C LEU A 335 -21.60 47.63 -32.06
N GLU A 336 -22.41 48.67 -31.84
CA GLU A 336 -22.72 49.18 -30.50
C GLU A 336 -23.48 48.14 -29.67
N ASP A 337 -24.50 47.49 -30.25
CA ASP A 337 -25.25 46.44 -29.57
C ASP A 337 -24.43 45.15 -29.36
N TYR A 338 -23.55 44.79 -30.30
CA TYR A 338 -22.57 43.72 -30.08
C TYR A 338 -21.58 44.06 -28.95
N THR A 339 -21.14 45.32 -28.87
CA THR A 339 -20.26 45.82 -27.80
C THR A 339 -20.97 45.83 -26.44
N LYS A 340 -22.25 46.24 -26.39
CA LYS A 340 -23.09 46.11 -25.18
C LYS A 340 -23.24 44.66 -24.77
N MET A 341 -23.53 43.75 -25.70
CA MET A 341 -23.72 42.32 -25.42
C MET A 341 -22.41 41.66 -24.95
N LEU A 342 -21.26 42.06 -25.49
CA LEU A 342 -19.94 41.68 -24.97
C LEU A 342 -19.71 42.20 -23.55
N ASN A 343 -19.90 43.50 -23.31
CA ASN A 343 -19.69 44.11 -22.00
C ASN A 343 -20.64 43.50 -20.94
N GLN A 344 -21.89 43.23 -21.30
CA GLN A 344 -22.87 42.58 -20.43
C GLN A 344 -22.55 41.10 -20.15
N ARG A 345 -21.95 40.38 -21.12
CA ARG A 345 -21.55 38.97 -20.97
C ARG A 345 -20.25 38.79 -20.16
N TYR A 346 -19.29 39.68 -20.32
CA TYR A 346 -17.95 39.54 -19.73
C TYR A 346 -17.69 40.48 -18.54
N GLY A 347 -18.30 41.67 -18.50
CA GLY A 347 -18.14 42.64 -17.41
C GLY A 347 -18.62 42.13 -16.05
N GLY A 348 -19.58 41.19 -16.02
CA GLY A 348 -19.95 40.47 -14.81
C GLY A 348 -18.95 39.38 -14.39
N LYS A 349 -18.20 38.80 -15.33
CA LYS A 349 -17.26 37.68 -15.09
C LYS A 349 -15.83 38.12 -14.72
N LEU A 350 -15.41 39.31 -15.15
CA LEU A 350 -14.10 39.86 -14.77
C LEU A 350 -13.94 40.02 -13.24
N PRO A 351 -14.93 40.57 -12.50
CA PRO A 351 -14.89 40.64 -11.04
C PRO A 351 -14.78 39.25 -10.39
N ASP A 352 -15.57 38.27 -10.83
CA ASP A 352 -15.53 36.91 -10.30
C ASP A 352 -14.15 36.25 -10.49
N LEU A 353 -13.54 36.43 -11.67
CA LEU A 353 -12.20 35.92 -11.96
C LEU A 353 -11.12 36.62 -11.11
N HIS A 354 -11.24 37.92 -10.88
CA HIS A 354 -10.34 38.68 -10.01
C HIS A 354 -10.50 38.30 -8.53
N ASN A 355 -11.73 38.07 -8.07
CA ASN A 355 -12.03 37.56 -6.74
C ASN A 355 -11.45 36.14 -6.55
N GLY A 356 -11.59 35.27 -7.55
CA GLY A 356 -10.96 33.94 -7.56
C GLY A 356 -9.43 34.02 -7.47
N LEU A 357 -8.80 34.87 -8.28
CA LEU A 357 -7.34 35.06 -8.28
C LEU A 357 -6.81 35.64 -6.94
N THR A 358 -7.52 36.60 -6.35
CA THR A 358 -7.15 37.13 -5.03
C THR A 358 -7.42 36.16 -3.88
N GLN A 359 -8.35 35.21 -4.05
CA GLN A 359 -8.56 34.13 -3.10
C GLN A 359 -7.44 33.08 -3.20
N THR A 360 -7.09 32.61 -4.40
CA THR A 360 -5.97 31.66 -4.58
C THR A 360 -4.63 32.25 -4.15
N GLY A 361 -4.43 33.57 -4.30
CA GLY A 361 -3.26 34.27 -3.76
C GLY A 361 -3.15 34.22 -2.23
N LYS A 362 -4.27 34.33 -1.50
CA LYS A 362 -4.29 34.19 -0.03
C LYS A 362 -4.01 32.76 0.40
N GLU A 363 -4.56 31.78 -0.32
CA GLU A 363 -4.34 30.36 -0.05
C GLU A 363 -2.89 29.96 -0.33
N LEU A 364 -2.25 30.54 -1.35
CA LEU A 364 -0.84 30.36 -1.65
C LEU A 364 0.08 30.97 -0.58
N GLU A 365 -0.19 32.19 -0.10
CA GLU A 365 0.58 32.79 1.01
C GLU A 365 0.36 32.03 2.33
N LYS A 366 -0.83 31.47 2.59
CA LYS A 366 -1.03 30.56 3.72
C LYS A 366 -0.19 29.29 3.58
N MET A 367 -0.26 28.62 2.43
CA MET A 367 0.49 27.39 2.16
C MET A 367 2.01 27.61 2.25
N LYS A 368 2.49 28.80 1.85
CA LYS A 368 3.89 29.23 2.04
C LYS A 368 4.26 29.34 3.53
N ALA A 369 3.43 29.99 4.35
CA ALA A 369 3.66 30.07 5.79
C ALA A 369 3.62 28.68 6.48
N ASP A 370 2.66 27.83 6.10
CA ASP A 370 2.56 26.43 6.56
C ASP A 370 3.85 25.64 6.19
N VAL A 371 4.48 25.93 5.05
CA VAL A 371 5.76 25.32 4.62
C VAL A 371 6.96 25.89 5.36
N GLU A 372 6.99 27.20 5.64
CA GLU A 372 8.05 27.84 6.44
C GLU A 372 8.09 27.26 7.87
N GLU A 373 6.92 27.07 8.52
CA GLU A 373 6.81 26.37 9.81
C GLU A 373 7.31 24.91 9.72
N LEU A 374 6.93 24.20 8.66
CA LEU A 374 7.35 22.80 8.45
C LEU A 374 8.88 22.67 8.29
N VAL A 375 9.53 23.66 7.68
CA VAL A 375 11.00 23.73 7.55
C VAL A 375 11.67 23.94 8.92
N GLU A 376 11.18 24.87 9.73
CA GLU A 376 11.70 25.08 11.10
C GLU A 376 11.51 23.83 11.98
N TRP A 377 10.34 23.19 11.89
CA TRP A 377 10.04 21.95 12.62
C TRP A 377 10.97 20.81 12.19
N LYS A 378 11.20 20.64 10.89
CA LYS A 378 12.16 19.68 10.32
C LYS A 378 13.59 19.92 10.84
N ASP A 379 14.02 21.18 10.97
CA ASP A 379 15.33 21.51 11.54
C ASP A 379 15.39 21.29 13.05
N LYS A 380 14.27 21.44 13.78
CA LYS A 380 14.19 21.03 15.19
C LYS A 380 14.32 19.52 15.34
N VAL A 381 13.56 18.74 14.58
CA VAL A 381 13.62 17.26 14.63
C VAL A 381 15.02 16.75 14.28
N ALA A 382 15.72 17.40 13.32
CA ALA A 382 17.10 17.07 13.00
C ALA A 382 18.08 17.26 14.18
N ARG A 383 17.86 18.29 15.03
CA ARG A 383 18.62 18.51 16.28
C ARG A 383 18.27 17.47 17.34
N ASP A 384 16.97 17.27 17.61
CA ASP A 384 16.48 16.30 18.60
C ASP A 384 17.01 14.87 18.32
N VAL A 385 17.03 14.46 17.03
CA VAL A 385 17.60 13.17 16.58
C VAL A 385 19.12 13.11 16.72
N GLY A 386 19.81 14.24 16.65
CA GLY A 386 21.24 14.35 16.95
C GLY A 386 21.52 14.08 18.43
N GLU A 387 20.85 14.80 19.32
CA GLU A 387 20.99 14.63 20.77
C GLU A 387 20.65 13.21 21.23
N LEU A 388 19.59 12.60 20.68
CA LEU A 388 19.20 11.22 20.99
C LEU A 388 20.26 10.19 20.53
N ARG A 389 20.92 10.42 19.40
CA ARG A 389 22.03 9.59 18.91
C ARG A 389 23.26 9.70 19.81
N ASP A 390 23.60 10.91 20.26
CA ASP A 390 24.73 11.14 21.15
C ASP A 390 24.46 10.55 22.55
N TRP A 391 23.24 10.72 23.07
CA TRP A 391 22.77 10.05 24.30
C TRP A 391 22.84 8.53 24.18
N LYS A 392 22.35 7.94 23.08
CA LYS A 392 22.48 6.50 22.80
C LYS A 392 23.95 6.07 22.83
N SER A 393 24.86 6.84 22.22
CA SER A 393 26.30 6.54 22.24
C SER A 393 26.90 6.60 23.65
N SER A 394 26.39 7.47 24.53
CA SER A 394 26.80 7.57 25.94
C SER A 394 26.30 6.38 26.76
N VAL A 395 25.04 5.99 26.57
CA VAL A 395 24.43 4.82 27.24
C VAL A 395 25.09 3.52 26.79
N SER A 396 25.33 3.32 25.49
CA SER A 396 26.04 2.14 24.98
C SER A 396 27.45 2.03 25.57
N ARG A 397 28.25 3.10 25.57
CA ARG A 397 29.60 3.07 26.19
C ARG A 397 29.57 2.68 27.68
N LYS A 398 28.55 3.12 28.44
CA LYS A 398 28.36 2.73 29.84
C LYS A 398 27.93 1.27 29.99
N LEU A 399 27.05 0.78 29.13
CA LEU A 399 26.64 -0.62 29.11
C LEU A 399 27.82 -1.54 28.76
N ASP A 400 28.60 -1.18 27.74
CA ASP A 400 29.82 -1.90 27.32
C ASP A 400 30.91 -1.88 28.42
N HIS A 401 30.93 -0.88 29.28
CA HIS A 401 31.78 -0.83 30.48
C HIS A 401 31.30 -1.85 31.52
N LEU A 402 30.04 -1.75 31.94
CA LEU A 402 29.43 -2.64 32.93
C LEU A 402 29.47 -4.12 32.51
N VAL A 403 29.28 -4.43 31.22
CA VAL A 403 29.39 -5.80 30.70
C VAL A 403 30.82 -6.34 30.84
N ARG A 404 31.85 -5.52 30.61
CA ARG A 404 33.26 -5.92 30.79
C ARG A 404 33.63 -6.09 32.25
N GLU A 405 33.20 -5.18 33.13
CA GLU A 405 33.39 -5.32 34.58
C GLU A 405 32.67 -6.56 35.13
N ASN A 406 31.45 -6.84 34.66
CA ASN A 406 30.68 -8.02 35.05
C ASN A 406 31.27 -9.33 34.48
N ALA A 407 32.02 -9.27 33.38
CA ALA A 407 32.80 -10.40 32.87
C ALA A 407 34.08 -10.62 33.70
N ALA A 408 34.80 -9.55 34.07
CA ALA A 408 35.97 -9.62 34.94
C ALA A 408 35.60 -10.20 36.32
N MET A 409 34.56 -9.68 36.98
CA MET A 409 34.10 -10.24 38.27
C MET A 409 33.69 -11.72 38.19
N ARG A 410 33.20 -12.21 37.04
CA ARG A 410 32.95 -13.66 36.86
C ARG A 410 34.25 -14.46 36.75
N TRP A 411 35.27 -13.91 36.09
CA TRP A 411 36.58 -14.53 36.04
C TRP A 411 37.18 -14.63 37.45
N ASP A 412 37.20 -13.52 38.19
CA ASP A 412 37.74 -13.45 39.55
C ASP A 412 37.06 -14.46 40.49
N VAL A 413 35.74 -14.61 40.39
CA VAL A 413 34.97 -15.59 41.18
C VAL A 413 35.31 -17.04 40.81
N GLU A 414 35.49 -17.36 39.52
CA GLU A 414 35.87 -18.71 39.10
C GLU A 414 37.35 -19.01 39.44
N GLU A 415 38.23 -18.00 39.40
CA GLU A 415 39.61 -18.10 39.86
C GLU A 415 39.66 -18.38 41.38
N MET A 416 38.94 -17.60 42.19
CA MET A 416 38.80 -17.85 43.64
C MET A 416 38.23 -19.24 43.94
N ARG A 417 37.22 -19.68 43.18
CA ARG A 417 36.68 -21.03 43.27
C ARG A 417 37.74 -22.09 43.00
N SER A 418 38.49 -21.96 41.90
CA SER A 418 39.54 -22.92 41.54
C SER A 418 40.63 -22.99 42.62
N ILE A 419 41.01 -21.85 43.21
CA ILE A 419 41.95 -21.77 44.33
C ILE A 419 41.40 -22.55 45.53
N GLN A 420 40.14 -22.33 45.91
CA GLN A 420 39.49 -23.05 47.01
C GLN A 420 39.42 -24.56 46.76
N GLU A 421 39.09 -25.00 45.54
CA GLU A 421 39.13 -26.41 45.15
C GLU A 421 40.57 -26.98 45.26
N THR A 422 41.63 -26.22 44.92
CA THR A 422 43.01 -26.70 45.19
C THR A 422 43.38 -26.73 46.68
N LEU A 423 42.81 -25.87 47.52
CA LEU A 423 43.07 -25.84 48.96
C LEU A 423 42.43 -27.05 49.64
N GLN A 424 41.14 -27.31 49.38
CA GLN A 424 40.45 -28.48 49.90
C GLN A 424 41.11 -29.81 49.48
N ASN A 425 41.62 -29.90 48.24
CA ASN A 425 42.39 -31.06 47.80
C ASN A 425 43.74 -31.22 48.56
N LYS A 426 44.40 -30.13 48.95
CA LYS A 426 45.62 -30.18 49.78
C LYS A 426 45.30 -30.59 51.21
N GLU A 427 44.25 -30.04 51.81
CA GLU A 427 43.76 -30.37 53.15
C GLU A 427 43.34 -31.84 53.25
N LEU A 428 42.57 -32.34 52.29
CA LEU A 428 42.17 -33.75 52.20
C LEU A 428 43.38 -34.69 52.09
N SER A 429 44.42 -34.29 51.34
CA SER A 429 45.68 -35.03 51.25
C SER A 429 46.42 -35.08 52.60
N VAL A 430 46.52 -33.95 53.31
CA VAL A 430 47.12 -33.88 54.65
C VAL A 430 46.36 -34.74 55.66
N LEU A 431 45.02 -34.69 55.66
CA LEU A 431 44.16 -35.51 56.50
C LEU A 431 44.29 -37.01 56.20
N SER A 432 44.43 -37.39 54.92
CA SER A 432 44.67 -38.78 54.50
C SER A 432 46.01 -39.31 55.02
N ILE A 433 47.08 -38.50 54.91
CA ILE A 433 48.42 -38.87 55.38
C ILE A 433 48.47 -38.98 56.91
N SER A 434 47.88 -38.03 57.65
CA SER A 434 47.87 -38.08 59.12
C SER A 434 47.01 -39.24 59.64
N LEU A 435 45.87 -39.55 59.01
CA LEU A 435 45.06 -40.73 59.30
C LEU A 435 45.83 -42.03 59.06
N PHE A 436 46.55 -42.15 57.94
CA PHE A 436 47.38 -43.32 57.65
C PHE A 436 48.46 -43.53 58.71
N LEU A 437 49.16 -42.47 59.12
CA LEU A 437 50.17 -42.54 60.18
C LEU A 437 49.55 -42.92 61.55
N ALA A 438 48.37 -42.40 61.88
CA ALA A 438 47.63 -42.79 63.08
C ALA A 438 47.25 -44.29 63.06
N CYS A 439 46.75 -44.79 61.93
CA CYS A 439 46.43 -46.21 61.75
C CYS A 439 47.66 -47.11 61.88
N VAL A 440 48.82 -46.72 61.33
CA VAL A 440 50.09 -47.45 61.48
C VAL A 440 50.56 -47.46 62.94
N ALA A 441 50.45 -46.33 63.66
CA ALA A 441 50.80 -46.25 65.08
C ALA A 441 49.89 -47.13 65.95
N LEU A 442 48.56 -47.10 65.72
CA LEU A 442 47.60 -47.97 66.41
C LEU A 442 47.87 -49.45 66.12
N PHE A 443 48.15 -49.82 64.86
CA PHE A 443 48.47 -51.20 64.50
C PHE A 443 49.75 -51.69 65.18
N LYS A 444 50.78 -50.86 65.28
CA LYS A 444 52.00 -51.19 66.04
C LYS A 444 51.74 -51.36 67.52
N LEU A 445 51.06 -50.40 68.15
CA LEU A 445 50.70 -50.49 69.58
C LEU A 445 49.83 -51.73 69.88
N ALA A 446 48.94 -52.14 68.97
CA ALA A 446 48.16 -53.37 69.08
C ALA A 446 49.03 -54.64 68.90
N CYS A 447 49.92 -54.66 67.91
CA CYS A 447 50.88 -55.76 67.72
C CYS A 447 51.81 -55.93 68.94
N ASP A 448 52.36 -54.83 69.47
CA ASP A 448 53.25 -54.84 70.63
C ASP A 448 52.50 -55.33 71.88
N ARG A 449 51.25 -54.92 72.07
CA ARG A 449 50.36 -55.44 73.14
C ARG A 449 50.05 -56.93 72.98
N LEU A 450 49.84 -57.42 71.76
CA LEU A 450 49.64 -58.85 71.50
C LEU A 450 50.92 -59.66 71.74
N LEU A 451 52.08 -59.16 71.33
CA LEU A 451 53.38 -59.80 71.59
C LEU A 451 53.69 -59.88 73.09
N LEU A 452 53.37 -58.83 73.87
CA LEU A 452 53.47 -58.84 75.34
C LEU A 452 52.54 -59.85 76.04
N LEU A 453 51.47 -60.32 75.38
CA LEU A 453 50.62 -61.41 75.90
C LEU A 453 51.20 -62.80 75.62
N PHE A 454 52.12 -62.94 74.66
CA PHE A 454 52.79 -64.21 74.30
C PHE A 454 54.24 -64.31 74.81
N ALA A 455 54.90 -63.19 75.12
CA ALA A 455 56.30 -63.13 75.55
C ALA A 455 56.43 -62.51 76.95
N SER A 456 56.72 -63.35 77.95
CA SER A 456 56.95 -62.91 79.33
C SER A 456 58.35 -62.30 79.52
N LYS A 457 58.53 -61.02 79.14
CA LYS A 457 59.73 -60.24 79.47
C LYS A 457 59.46 -58.72 79.53
N GLU A 458 60.16 -58.04 80.43
CA GLU A 458 60.04 -56.59 80.67
C GLU A 458 60.98 -55.72 79.82
N GLU A 459 60.45 -54.54 79.45
CA GLU A 459 61.10 -53.30 78.99
C GLU A 459 62.02 -53.35 77.72
N ASP A 460 62.26 -52.26 76.99
CA ASP A 460 62.00 -50.83 77.27
C ASP A 460 61.62 -50.02 75.99
N GLY A 461 61.10 -48.80 76.18
CA GLY A 461 61.21 -47.65 75.28
C GLY A 461 60.32 -47.60 74.02
N ALA A 462 60.04 -48.74 73.38
CA ALA A 462 59.47 -48.78 72.02
C ALA A 462 58.09 -48.10 71.89
N GLY A 463 57.21 -48.25 72.88
CA GLY A 463 55.84 -47.72 72.84
C GLY A 463 55.77 -46.18 72.86
N THR A 464 56.71 -45.52 73.53
CA THR A 464 56.70 -44.06 73.75
C THR A 464 56.81 -43.28 72.43
N GLY A 465 57.58 -43.80 71.47
CA GLY A 465 57.70 -43.21 70.13
C GLY A 465 56.39 -43.29 69.33
N TRP A 466 55.71 -44.44 69.34
CA TRP A 466 54.42 -44.59 68.64
C TRP A 466 53.30 -43.79 69.30
N MET A 467 53.31 -43.63 70.62
CA MET A 467 52.39 -42.73 71.34
C MET A 467 52.60 -41.25 70.95
N LEU A 468 53.85 -40.81 70.76
CA LEU A 468 54.16 -39.47 70.25
C LEU A 468 53.68 -39.26 68.80
N VAL A 469 53.85 -40.26 67.91
CA VAL A 469 53.31 -40.22 66.54
C VAL A 469 51.78 -40.17 66.54
N LEU A 470 51.12 -40.93 67.42
CA LEU A 470 49.66 -40.90 67.58
C LEU A 470 49.18 -39.51 68.07
N ALA A 471 49.86 -38.93 69.06
CA ALA A 471 49.53 -37.59 69.56
C ALA A 471 49.74 -36.51 68.49
N ALA A 472 50.83 -36.56 67.71
CA ALA A 472 51.10 -35.61 66.65
C ALA A 472 50.11 -35.71 65.47
N SER A 473 49.76 -36.94 65.06
CA SER A 473 48.75 -37.16 64.01
C SER A 473 47.35 -36.70 64.45
N SER A 474 46.96 -36.95 65.70
CA SER A 474 45.72 -36.41 66.29
C SER A 474 45.71 -34.88 66.40
N LEU A 475 46.83 -34.27 66.79
CA LEU A 475 46.94 -32.81 66.86
C LEU A 475 46.84 -32.16 65.47
N THR A 476 47.46 -32.75 64.44
CA THR A 476 47.38 -32.20 63.08
C THR A 476 45.99 -32.34 62.46
N THR A 477 45.25 -33.43 62.69
CA THR A 477 43.84 -33.51 62.26
C THR A 477 42.97 -32.48 62.99
N LEU A 478 43.19 -32.28 64.29
CA LEU A 478 42.45 -31.30 65.09
C LEU A 478 42.74 -29.85 64.69
N ILE A 479 43.98 -29.52 64.32
CA ILE A 479 44.33 -28.18 63.79
C ILE A 479 43.62 -27.90 62.46
N VAL A 480 43.60 -28.88 61.53
CA VAL A 480 42.90 -28.72 60.25
C VAL A 480 41.39 -28.53 60.47
N LEU A 481 40.77 -29.33 61.33
CA LEU A 481 39.35 -29.24 61.70
C LEU A 481 38.96 -27.98 62.50
N LEU A 482 39.93 -27.14 62.90
CA LEU A 482 39.70 -25.83 63.52
C LEU A 482 39.97 -24.66 62.56
N TYR A 483 40.51 -24.92 61.37
CA TYR A 483 40.79 -23.92 60.33
C TYR A 483 39.95 -24.06 59.06
N SER A 484 39.21 -25.18 58.92
CA SER A 484 38.17 -25.43 57.92
C SER A 484 36.79 -24.93 58.35
#